data_AF-A0AAP2HQ05-F1
#
_entry.id   AF-A0AAP2HQ05-F1
#
_cell.length_a   1.000
_cell.length_b   1.000
_cell.length_c   1.000
_cell.angle_alpha   90.00
_cell.angle_beta   90.00
_cell.angle_gamma   90.00
#
_symmetry.space_group_name_H-M   'P 1'
#
loop_
_entity.id
_entity.type
_entity.pdbx_description
1 polymer ?
#
loop_
_entity_poly.entity_id
_entity_poly.type
_entity_poly.pdbx_seq_one_letter_code
_entity_poly.pdbx_strand_id
1 'polypeptide(L)'
;MLKSLEGQLTIAAHLADGDAPLFAALRATLERKAGRILVNGFGTGVEVGHAMVHGGPFPATSDTRTTSVGARAIERFLRPVSYQDVPDALLPDAIRDANPLNVPQRIDGVPMPREARNG
;
A
#
# COMPACT_ATOMS: atom_id res chain seq x y z
N MET A 1 -28.21 3.64 2.38
CA MET A 1 -27.72 3.43 1.00
C MET A 1 -26.21 3.21 0.92
N LEU A 2 -25.34 4.17 1.26
CA LEU A 2 -23.87 3.93 1.23
C LEU A 2 -23.39 2.85 2.23
N LYS A 3 -23.96 2.83 3.44
CA LYS A 3 -23.62 1.83 4.46
C LYS A 3 -23.98 0.40 4.06
N SER A 4 -24.97 0.22 3.19
CA SER A 4 -25.46 -1.08 2.72
C SER A 4 -24.70 -1.60 1.50
N LEU A 5 -23.80 -0.82 0.89
CA LEU A 5 -22.91 -1.33 -0.15
C LEU A 5 -21.99 -2.41 0.43
N GLU A 6 -21.73 -3.46 -0.35
CA GLU A 6 -20.65 -4.40 -0.04
C GLU A 6 -19.29 -3.78 -0.41
N GLY A 7 -18.19 -4.51 -0.17
CA GLY A 7 -16.85 -4.06 -0.55
C GLY A 7 -16.68 -3.88 -2.05
N GLN A 8 -16.04 -2.78 -2.43
CA GLN A 8 -15.83 -2.34 -3.81
C GLN A 8 -14.33 -2.26 -4.13
N LEU A 9 -13.97 -2.49 -5.40
CA LEU A 9 -12.63 -2.14 -5.87
C LEU A 9 -12.45 -0.63 -5.89
N THR A 10 -13.49 0.09 -6.29
CA THR A 10 -13.41 1.53 -6.53
C THR A 10 -14.74 2.20 -6.23
N ILE A 11 -14.69 3.38 -5.60
CA ILE A 11 -15.81 4.32 -5.55
C ILE A 11 -15.37 5.63 -6.23
N ALA A 12 -16.14 6.08 -7.20
CA ALA A 12 -15.97 7.39 -7.82
C ALA A 12 -16.95 8.39 -7.21
N ALA A 13 -16.45 9.53 -6.74
CA ALA A 13 -17.25 10.65 -6.29
C ALA A 13 -17.18 11.76 -7.33
N HIS A 14 -18.33 12.20 -7.84
CA HIS A 14 -18.43 13.38 -8.68
C HIS A 14 -18.90 14.53 -7.80
N LEU A 15 -18.06 15.55 -7.66
CA LEU A 15 -18.22 16.67 -6.74
C LEU A 15 -18.25 17.98 -7.52
N ALA A 16 -19.14 18.88 -7.13
CA ALA A 16 -19.19 20.26 -7.57
C ALA A 16 -18.72 21.20 -6.44
N ASP A 17 -18.68 22.49 -6.76
CA ASP A 17 -18.39 23.52 -5.76
C ASP A 17 -19.41 23.49 -4.63
N GLY A 18 -18.91 23.47 -3.38
CA GLY A 18 -19.73 23.36 -2.18
C GLY A 18 -19.90 21.94 -1.62
N ASP A 19 -19.49 20.88 -2.33
CA ASP A 19 -19.67 19.50 -1.87
C ASP A 19 -18.59 19.01 -0.88
N ALA A 20 -17.55 19.80 -0.64
CA ALA A 20 -16.45 19.43 0.24
C ALA A 20 -16.90 19.00 1.66
N PRO A 21 -17.87 19.68 2.33
CA PRO A 21 -18.39 19.25 3.62
C PRO A 21 -19.10 17.89 3.55
N LEU A 22 -19.86 17.63 2.47
CA LEU A 22 -20.53 16.35 2.27
C LEU A 22 -19.52 15.23 2.05
N PHE A 23 -18.52 15.43 1.18
CA PHE A 23 -17.46 14.45 0.96
C PHE A 23 -16.70 14.16 2.26
N ALA A 24 -16.39 15.19 3.06
CA ALA A 24 -15.74 15.02 4.35
C ALA A 24 -16.58 14.17 5.32
N ALA A 25 -17.90 14.37 5.36
CA ALA A 25 -18.82 13.58 6.17
C ALA A 25 -18.92 12.11 5.71
N LEU A 26 -18.75 11.85 4.40
CA LEU A 26 -18.83 10.52 3.82
C LEU A 26 -17.50 9.77 3.80
N ARG A 27 -16.36 10.46 3.85
CA ARG A 27 -15.00 9.93 3.66
C ARG A 27 -14.74 8.62 4.40
N ALA A 28 -14.97 8.59 5.72
CA ALA A 28 -14.74 7.40 6.54
C ALA A 28 -15.65 6.21 6.15
N THR A 29 -16.81 6.48 5.54
CA THR A 29 -17.66 5.43 4.98
C THR A 29 -17.10 4.94 3.65
N LEU A 30 -16.63 5.85 2.77
CA LEU A 30 -16.02 5.48 1.48
C LEU A 30 -14.75 4.64 1.68
N GLU A 31 -13.87 5.04 2.60
CA GLU A 31 -12.61 4.35 2.93
C GLU A 31 -12.86 2.92 3.44
N ARG A 32 -13.95 2.72 4.19
CA ARG A 32 -14.35 1.37 4.64
C ARG A 32 -15.00 0.52 3.56
N LYS A 33 -15.36 1.10 2.42
CA LYS A 33 -16.09 0.41 1.35
C LYS A 33 -15.24 0.15 0.12
N ALA A 34 -14.18 0.92 -0.15
CA ALA A 34 -13.38 0.75 -1.36
C ALA A 34 -11.88 0.73 -1.09
N GLY A 35 -11.13 -0.03 -1.90
CA GLY A 35 -9.67 0.06 -1.92
C GLY A 35 -9.15 1.30 -2.63
N ARG A 36 -9.93 1.86 -3.57
CA ARG A 36 -9.59 3.10 -4.28
C ARG A 36 -10.77 4.06 -4.33
N ILE A 37 -10.52 5.32 -4.01
CA ILE A 37 -11.48 6.41 -4.16
C ILE A 37 -10.90 7.40 -5.15
N LEU A 38 -11.71 7.85 -6.11
CA LEU A 38 -11.33 8.92 -7.03
C LEU A 38 -12.41 10.01 -7.05
N VAL A 39 -11.99 11.22 -7.37
CA VAL A 39 -12.86 12.39 -7.48
C VAL A 39 -12.83 12.88 -8.92
N ASN A 40 -14.01 13.18 -9.47
CA ASN A 40 -14.17 13.79 -10.81
C ASN A 40 -13.48 13.01 -11.94
N GLY A 41 -13.61 11.68 -11.89
CA GLY A 41 -13.12 10.77 -12.93
C GLY A 41 -13.87 9.44 -12.87
N PHE A 42 -13.54 8.53 -13.79
CA PHE A 42 -14.16 7.21 -13.88
C PHE A 42 -13.20 6.09 -13.46
N GLY A 43 -13.74 5.05 -12.81
CA GLY A 43 -12.94 3.96 -12.21
C GLY A 43 -12.31 2.97 -13.19
N THR A 44 -12.45 3.17 -14.51
CA THR A 44 -11.96 2.24 -15.55
C THR A 44 -10.44 2.27 -15.71
N GLY A 45 -9.82 3.44 -15.54
CA GLY A 45 -8.36 3.57 -15.57
C GLY A 45 -7.71 2.99 -14.32
N VAL A 46 -6.71 2.13 -14.49
CA VAL A 46 -5.90 1.57 -13.40
C VAL A 46 -4.42 1.82 -13.70
N GLU A 47 -3.86 2.84 -13.07
CA GLU A 47 -2.43 3.15 -13.15
C GLU A 47 -1.56 2.05 -12.53
N VAL A 48 -0.45 1.72 -13.18
CA VAL A 48 0.58 0.83 -12.63
C VAL A 48 1.69 1.67 -11.99
N GLY A 49 1.50 2.02 -10.73
CA GLY A 49 2.43 2.85 -9.95
C GLY A 49 2.69 2.34 -8.54
N HIS A 50 3.41 3.12 -7.74
CA HIS A 50 3.73 2.76 -6.34
C HIS A 50 2.55 2.94 -5.37
N ALA A 51 1.63 3.86 -5.67
CA ALA A 51 0.51 4.22 -4.80
C ALA A 51 -0.79 3.45 -5.10
N MET A 52 -0.81 2.61 -6.14
CA MET A 52 -2.02 1.92 -6.56
C MET A 52 -2.51 0.91 -5.52
N VAL A 53 -3.82 0.94 -5.26
CA VAL A 53 -4.55 -0.06 -4.49
C VAL A 53 -5.66 -0.61 -5.38
N HIS A 54 -5.40 -1.75 -6.01
CA HIS A 54 -6.38 -2.53 -6.76
C HIS A 54 -6.82 -3.73 -5.90
N GLY A 55 -7.86 -3.49 -5.11
CA GLY A 55 -8.38 -4.37 -4.07
C GLY A 55 -9.49 -3.65 -3.31
N GLY A 56 -9.85 -4.13 -2.12
CA GLY A 56 -10.88 -3.50 -1.28
C GLY A 56 -11.36 -4.43 -0.17
N PRO A 57 -12.48 -4.14 0.49
CA PRO A 57 -13.17 -5.11 1.33
C PRO A 57 -13.81 -6.21 0.49
N PHE A 58 -14.08 -7.38 1.06
CA PHE A 58 -14.87 -8.42 0.41
C PHE A 58 -16.25 -7.87 -0.03
N PRO A 59 -16.77 -8.21 -1.24
CA PRO A 59 -16.27 -9.21 -2.20
C PRO A 59 -15.24 -8.72 -3.22
N ALA A 60 -14.78 -7.47 -3.16
CA ALA A 60 -13.82 -6.95 -4.14
C ALA A 60 -12.49 -7.72 -4.19
N THR A 61 -12.08 -8.29 -3.06
CA THR A 61 -10.92 -9.17 -2.93
C THR A 61 -11.11 -10.08 -1.72
N SER A 62 -10.37 -11.19 -1.69
CA SER A 62 -10.33 -12.12 -0.55
C SER A 62 -9.34 -11.70 0.55
N ASP A 63 -8.34 -10.87 0.24
CA ASP A 63 -7.41 -10.29 1.24
C ASP A 63 -7.33 -8.77 1.08
N THR A 64 -7.92 -8.05 2.04
CA THR A 64 -8.08 -6.60 2.02
C THR A 64 -6.77 -5.85 2.34
N ARG A 65 -5.74 -6.54 2.83
CA ARG A 65 -4.47 -5.93 3.27
C ARG A 65 -3.49 -5.70 2.12
N THR A 66 -3.82 -6.17 0.92
CA THR A 66 -2.90 -6.21 -0.23
C THR A 66 -3.51 -5.54 -1.47
N THR A 67 -2.68 -5.34 -2.50
CA THR A 67 -3.11 -4.90 -3.84
C THR A 67 -2.68 -5.94 -4.87
N SER A 68 -3.48 -6.14 -5.92
CA SER A 68 -3.09 -7.00 -7.04
C SER A 68 -2.35 -6.27 -8.17
N VAL A 69 -2.40 -4.93 -8.19
CA VAL A 69 -1.74 -4.07 -9.18
C VAL A 69 -0.87 -3.03 -8.48
N GLY A 70 0.25 -2.66 -9.11
CA GLY A 70 1.21 -1.69 -8.59
C GLY A 70 2.37 -2.34 -7.83
N ALA A 71 3.36 -1.53 -7.47
CA ALA A 71 4.64 -2.03 -6.93
C ALA A 71 4.47 -2.88 -5.66
N ARG A 72 3.48 -2.55 -4.82
CA ARG A 72 3.19 -3.26 -3.56
C ARG A 72 2.55 -4.64 -3.76
N ALA A 73 2.17 -5.01 -4.98
CA ALA A 73 1.60 -6.32 -5.27
C ALA A 73 2.59 -7.48 -5.03
N ILE A 74 3.89 -7.18 -4.97
CA ILE A 74 4.95 -8.14 -4.60
C ILE A 74 4.78 -8.65 -3.17
N GLU A 75 4.23 -7.85 -2.25
CA GLU A 75 4.06 -8.20 -0.83
C GLU A 75 3.20 -9.46 -0.63
N ARG A 76 2.33 -9.81 -1.60
CA ARG A 76 1.50 -11.04 -1.58
C ARG A 76 2.30 -12.33 -1.65
N PHE A 77 3.54 -12.26 -2.16
CA PHE A 77 4.39 -13.43 -2.39
C PHE A 77 5.58 -13.49 -1.43
N LEU A 78 5.59 -12.62 -0.41
CA LEU A 78 6.65 -12.52 0.57
C LEU A 78 6.13 -12.93 1.96
N ARG A 79 7.05 -13.42 2.82
CA ARG A 79 6.79 -13.59 4.25
C ARG A 79 8.02 -13.13 5.06
N PRO A 80 7.83 -12.49 6.22
CA PRO A 80 8.95 -12.14 7.09
C PRO A 80 9.54 -13.38 7.78
N VAL A 81 10.84 -13.33 8.07
CA VAL A 81 11.59 -14.29 8.90
C VAL A 81 12.50 -13.49 9.83
N SER A 82 12.55 -13.87 11.10
CA SER A 82 13.43 -13.25 12.10
C SER A 82 14.67 -14.11 12.32
N TYR A 83 15.82 -13.46 12.51
CA TYR A 83 17.10 -14.07 12.86
C TYR A 83 17.52 -13.52 14.22
N GLN A 84 17.81 -14.40 15.18
CA GLN A 84 18.21 -14.02 16.53
C GLN A 84 19.50 -14.75 16.90
N ASP A 85 20.47 -14.02 17.44
CA ASP A 85 21.77 -14.55 17.89
C ASP A 85 22.56 -15.31 16.79
N VAL A 86 22.28 -14.99 15.52
CA VAL A 86 22.95 -15.59 14.35
C VAL A 86 24.24 -14.82 14.05
N PRO A 87 25.41 -15.48 13.94
CA PRO A 87 26.64 -14.83 13.51
C PRO A 87 26.48 -14.11 12.17
N ASP A 88 27.00 -12.89 12.03
CA ASP A 88 26.82 -12.03 10.83
C ASP A 88 27.20 -12.74 9.52
N ALA A 89 28.27 -13.54 9.53
CA ALA A 89 28.73 -14.30 8.36
C ALA A 89 27.70 -15.35 7.85
N LEU A 90 26.73 -15.73 8.67
CA LEU A 90 25.65 -16.67 8.33
C LEU A 90 24.33 -15.99 7.96
N LEU A 91 24.22 -14.67 8.17
CA LEU A 91 23.05 -13.91 7.78
C LEU A 91 22.96 -13.76 6.25
N PRO A 92 21.74 -13.62 5.69
CA PRO A 92 21.55 -13.14 4.33
C PRO A 92 22.18 -11.75 4.13
N ASP A 93 22.81 -11.53 2.97
CA ASP A 93 23.53 -10.28 2.65
C ASP A 93 22.69 -9.00 2.88
N ALA A 94 21.37 -9.07 2.66
CA ALA A 94 20.46 -7.92 2.81
C ALA A 94 20.30 -7.42 4.25
N ILE A 95 20.65 -8.24 5.26
CA ILE A 95 20.46 -7.92 6.69
C ILE A 95 21.76 -8.01 7.51
N ARG A 96 22.91 -8.10 6.84
CA ARG A 96 24.22 -7.99 7.50
C ARG A 96 24.52 -6.55 7.90
N ASP A 97 25.33 -6.39 8.95
CA ASP A 97 25.70 -5.08 9.48
C ASP A 97 26.41 -4.19 8.45
N ALA A 98 27.27 -4.80 7.61
CA ALA A 98 27.99 -4.09 6.56
C ALA A 98 27.11 -3.64 5.37
N ASN A 99 25.83 -4.03 5.34
CA ASN A 99 24.88 -3.77 4.25
C ASN A 99 25.50 -3.87 2.84
N PRO A 100 26.10 -5.02 2.48
CA PRO A 100 26.84 -5.17 1.21
C PRO A 100 25.98 -4.93 -0.04
N LEU A 101 24.64 -5.05 0.08
CA LEU A 101 23.70 -4.80 -1.01
C LEU A 101 23.25 -3.33 -1.11
N ASN A 102 23.66 -2.47 -0.18
CA ASN A 102 23.23 -1.08 -0.05
C ASN A 102 21.70 -0.95 -0.21
N VAL A 103 20.96 -1.77 0.54
CA VAL A 103 19.49 -1.75 0.58
C VAL A 103 19.00 -0.86 1.72
N PRO A 104 17.80 -0.25 1.61
CA PRO A 104 17.22 0.47 2.73
C PRO A 104 16.97 -0.47 3.90
N GLN A 105 17.39 -0.07 5.09
CA GLN A 105 17.19 -0.81 6.34
C GLN A 105 16.50 0.08 7.37
N ARG A 106 15.99 -0.51 8.47
CA ARG A 106 15.47 0.25 9.61
C ARG A 106 16.08 -0.29 10.89
N ILE A 107 16.84 0.55 11.59
CA ILE A 107 17.58 0.19 12.80
C ILE A 107 16.96 0.98 13.95
N ASP A 108 16.50 0.31 15.00
CA ASP A 108 15.82 0.93 16.16
C ASP A 108 14.69 1.90 15.77
N GLY A 109 13.96 1.55 14.70
CA GLY A 109 12.87 2.38 14.17
C GLY A 109 13.32 3.51 13.23
N VAL A 110 14.62 3.77 13.08
CA VAL A 110 15.17 4.82 12.21
C VAL A 110 15.41 4.29 10.79
N PRO A 111 14.81 4.89 9.74
CA PRO A 111 15.11 4.52 8.35
C PRO A 111 16.54 4.88 7.99
N MET A 112 17.30 3.90 7.48
CA MET A 112 18.62 4.07 6.88
C MET A 112 18.46 3.99 5.35
N PRO A 113 18.57 5.13 4.63
CA PRO A 113 18.45 5.13 3.18
C PRO A 113 19.66 4.45 2.53
N ARG A 114 19.56 4.18 1.22
CA ARG A 114 20.72 3.76 0.44
C ARG A 114 21.77 4.86 0.48
N GLU A 115 23.02 4.51 0.69
CA GLU A 115 24.12 5.45 0.53
C GLU A 115 24.17 5.90 -0.94
N ALA A 116 24.38 7.20 -1.15
CA ALA A 116 24.54 7.74 -2.50
C ALA A 116 25.75 7.06 -3.15
N ARG A 117 25.55 6.47 -4.33
CA ARG A 117 26.68 6.00 -5.13
C ARG A 117 27.47 7.24 -5.56
N ASN A 118 28.67 7.43 -5.02
CA ASN A 118 29.64 8.37 -5.57
C ASN A 118 30.03 7.84 -6.95
N GLY A 119 29.34 8.34 -7.98
CA GLY A 119 29.69 8.17 -9.38
C GLY A 119 30.61 9.28 -9.85
#